data_AF-A0A9E6K2L6-F1
#
_entry.id   AF-A0A9E6K2L6-F1
#
_cell.length_a   1.000
_cell.length_b   1.000
_cell.length_c   1.000
_cell.angle_alpha   90.00
_cell.angle_beta   90.00
_cell.angle_gamma   90.00
#
_symmetry.space_group_name_H-M   'P 1'
#
loop_
_entity.id
_entity.type
_entity.pdbx_description
1 polymer ?
#
loop_
_entity_poly.entity_id
_entity_poly.type
_entity_poly.pdbx_seq_one_letter_code
_entity_poly.pdbx_strand_id
1 'polypeptide(L)'
;MQENNSIEKISKVFLQIKDKVDFEASLADILTPAEIHDIAERIRILEMLKAGISQRKIALELGISITTVTRGSRIFKYDGKAITKYL
;
A
#
# COMPACT_ATOMS: atom_id res chain seq x y z
N MET A 1 6.55 23.20 -0.92
CA MET A 1 5.84 22.92 -2.19
C MET A 1 6.54 21.84 -3.05
N GLN A 2 7.31 20.91 -2.48
CA GLN A 2 8.03 19.89 -3.28
C GLN A 2 7.35 18.51 -3.34
N GLU A 3 6.47 18.17 -2.38
CA GLU A 3 5.79 16.85 -2.32
C GLU A 3 4.80 16.59 -3.46
N ASN A 4 4.02 17.59 -3.88
CA ASN A 4 3.03 17.42 -4.96
C ASN A 4 3.68 17.02 -6.30
N ASN A 5 4.91 17.46 -6.57
CA ASN A 5 5.59 17.18 -7.83
C ASN A 5 6.04 15.70 -7.93
N SER A 6 6.42 15.09 -6.80
CA SER A 6 6.95 13.72 -6.80
C SER A 6 5.86 12.68 -7.07
N ILE A 7 4.71 12.79 -6.38
CA ILE A 7 3.56 11.89 -6.60
C ILE A 7 3.00 12.07 -8.02
N GLU A 8 2.90 13.31 -8.50
CA GLU A 8 2.47 13.60 -9.86
C GLU A 8 3.40 13.00 -10.91
N LYS A 9 4.72 13.08 -10.70
CA LYS A 9 5.71 12.48 -11.60
C LYS A 9 5.57 10.96 -11.64
N ILE A 10 5.45 10.31 -10.49
CA ILE A 10 5.27 8.85 -10.39
C ILE A 10 3.97 8.43 -11.08
N SER A 11 2.86 9.09 -10.75
CA SER A 11 1.55 8.74 -11.31
C SER A 11 1.50 8.91 -12.82
N LYS A 12 2.12 9.98 -13.36
CA LYS A 12 2.19 10.21 -14.79
C LYS A 12 2.88 9.09 -15.55
N VAL A 13 4.00 8.58 -15.04
CA VAL A 13 4.73 7.45 -15.66
C VAL A 13 3.92 6.16 -15.54
N PHE A 14 3.43 5.86 -14.34
CA PHE A 14 2.68 4.62 -14.08
C PHE A 14 1.37 4.53 -14.87
N LEU A 15 0.68 5.65 -15.09
CA LEU A 15 -0.57 5.68 -15.87
C LEU A 15 -0.38 5.47 -17.39
N GLN A 16 0.86 5.60 -17.89
CA GLN A 16 1.17 5.32 -19.30
C GLN A 16 1.30 3.82 -19.58
N ILE A 17 1.69 3.03 -18.57
CA ILE A 17 1.84 1.58 -18.68
C ILE A 17 0.43 0.96 -18.75
N LYS A 18 0.19 0.12 -19.76
CA LYS A 18 -1.12 -0.51 -20.01
C LYS A 18 -1.14 -2.02 -19.75
N ASP A 19 0.03 -2.65 -19.79
CA ASP A 19 0.18 -4.07 -19.55
C ASP A 19 0.64 -4.36 -18.12
N LYS A 20 0.14 -5.45 -17.55
CA LYS A 20 0.46 -5.87 -16.19
C LYS A 20 1.94 -6.26 -16.04
N VAL A 21 2.50 -6.98 -17.03
CA VAL A 21 3.89 -7.44 -17.03
C VAL A 21 4.84 -6.25 -17.04
N ASP A 22 4.59 -5.26 -17.91
CA ASP A 22 5.40 -4.04 -17.96
C ASP A 22 5.31 -3.24 -16.65
N PHE A 23 4.14 -3.25 -16.00
CA PHE A 23 3.94 -2.57 -14.71
C PHE A 23 4.72 -3.24 -13.58
N GLU A 24 4.66 -4.57 -13.50
CA GLU A 24 5.41 -5.36 -12.53
C GLU A 24 6.93 -5.21 -12.74
N ALA A 25 7.40 -5.26 -13.98
CA ALA A 25 8.81 -5.02 -14.32
C ALA A 25 9.25 -3.60 -13.93
N SER A 26 8.42 -2.58 -14.22
CA SER A 26 8.72 -1.19 -13.87
C SER A 26 8.84 -0.98 -12.35
N LEU A 27 8.03 -1.68 -11.55
CA LEU A 27 8.17 -1.64 -10.09
C LEU A 27 9.49 -2.29 -9.63
N ALA A 28 9.90 -3.40 -10.25
CA ALA A 28 11.16 -4.07 -9.95
C ALA A 28 12.40 -3.26 -10.39
N ASP A 29 12.28 -2.44 -11.44
CA ASP A 29 13.38 -1.60 -11.94
C ASP A 29 13.71 -0.42 -11.00
N ILE A 30 12.70 0.14 -10.33
CA ILE A 30 12.83 1.39 -9.57
C ILE A 30 12.79 1.20 -8.05
N LEU A 31 12.22 0.10 -7.56
CA LEU A 31 12.11 -0.20 -6.14
C LEU A 31 13.09 -1.30 -5.75
N THR A 32 13.62 -1.21 -4.55
CA THR A 32 14.37 -2.30 -3.95
C THR A 32 13.42 -3.46 -3.56
N PRO A 33 13.92 -4.71 -3.49
CA PRO A 33 13.12 -5.84 -3.01
C PRO A 33 12.51 -5.60 -1.62
N ALA A 34 13.21 -4.86 -0.74
CA ALA A 34 12.72 -4.50 0.58
C ALA A 34 11.54 -3.52 0.51
N GLU A 35 11.61 -2.50 -0.36
CA GLU A 35 10.49 -1.55 -0.55
C GLU A 35 9.25 -2.24 -1.14
N ILE A 36 9.44 -3.17 -2.09
CA ILE A 36 8.35 -3.98 -2.64
C ILE A 36 7.69 -4.80 -1.53
N HIS A 37 8.48 -5.49 -0.71
CA HIS A 37 7.98 -6.25 0.44
C HIS A 37 7.19 -5.37 1.40
N ASP A 38 7.72 -4.20 1.77
CA ASP A 38 7.06 -3.26 2.68
C ASP A 38 5.75 -2.73 2.13
N ILE A 39 5.68 -2.42 0.83
CA ILE A 39 4.45 -1.98 0.17
C ILE A 39 3.41 -3.11 0.16
N ALA A 40 3.82 -4.33 -0.20
CA ALA A 40 2.95 -5.50 -0.22
C ALA A 40 2.39 -5.82 1.17
N GLU A 41 3.23 -5.78 2.21
CA GLU A 41 2.80 -5.98 3.59
C GLU A 41 1.78 -4.93 4.03
N ARG A 42 2.00 -3.66 3.67
CA ARG A 42 1.04 -2.58 3.93
C ARG A 42 -0.30 -2.83 3.25
N ILE A 43 -0.30 -3.25 1.99
CA ILE A 43 -1.54 -3.59 1.26
C ILE A 43 -2.26 -4.72 1.98
N ARG A 44 -1.55 -5.80 2.34
CA ARG A 44 -2.11 -6.95 3.07
C ARG A 44 -2.74 -6.56 4.42
N ILE A 45 -2.08 -5.68 5.18
CA ILE A 45 -2.66 -5.13 6.43
C ILE A 45 -3.99 -4.44 6.12
N LEU A 46 -4.06 -3.64 5.06
CA LEU A 46 -5.28 -2.91 4.72
C LEU A 46 -6.39 -3.83 4.20
N GLU A 47 -6.08 -4.86 3.42
CA GLU A 47 -7.05 -5.88 2.99
C GLU A 47 -7.66 -6.61 4.19
N MET A 48 -6.82 -7.04 5.14
CA MET A 48 -7.28 -7.72 6.35
C MET A 48 -8.13 -6.79 7.24
N LEU A 49 -7.75 -5.52 7.36
CA LEU A 49 -8.54 -4.50 8.07
C LEU A 49 -9.89 -4.28 7.39
N LYS A 50 -9.93 -4.19 6.06
CA LYS A 50 -11.16 -4.05 5.28
C LYS A 50 -12.07 -5.27 5.41
N ALA A 51 -11.49 -6.47 5.51
CA ALA A 51 -12.21 -7.71 5.78
C ALA A 51 -12.74 -7.83 7.23
N GLY A 52 -12.55 -6.81 8.08
CA GLY A 52 -13.04 -6.79 9.46
C GLY A 52 -12.19 -7.59 10.44
N ILE A 53 -10.98 -8.01 10.05
CA ILE A 53 -10.07 -8.74 10.94
C ILE A 53 -9.54 -7.78 12.01
N SER A 54 -9.57 -8.22 13.28
CA SER A 54 -9.10 -7.39 14.40
C SER A 54 -7.61 -7.10 14.30
N GLN A 55 -7.19 -5.89 14.68
CA GLN A 55 -5.79 -5.46 14.60
C GLN A 55 -4.83 -6.41 15.33
N ARG A 56 -5.28 -6.97 16.46
CA ARG A 56 -4.53 -7.95 17.24
C ARG A 56 -4.33 -9.27 16.48
N LYS A 57 -5.35 -9.74 15.76
CA LYS A 57 -5.25 -10.95 14.94
C LYS A 57 -4.33 -10.74 13.74
N ILE A 58 -4.42 -9.57 13.09
CA ILE A 58 -3.51 -9.20 11.98
C ILE A 58 -2.05 -9.18 12.45
N ALA A 59 -1.76 -8.54 13.59
CA ALA A 59 -0.41 -8.48 14.14
C ALA A 59 0.16 -9.88 14.41
N LEU A 60 -0.66 -10.79 14.95
CA LEU A 60 -0.28 -12.18 15.20
C LEU A 60 -0.03 -12.95 13.90
N GLU A 61 -0.90 -12.81 12.92
CA GLU A 61 -0.85 -13.58 11.66
C GLU A 61 0.31 -13.14 10.76
N LEU A 62 0.62 -11.84 10.75
CA LEU A 62 1.73 -11.29 9.96
C LEU A 62 3.05 -11.23 10.73
N GLY A 63 3.06 -11.52 12.03
CA GLY A 63 4.28 -11.46 12.86
C GLY A 63 4.83 -10.04 13.04
N ILE A 64 3.98 -9.02 12.93
CA ILE A 64 4.37 -7.61 13.00
C ILE A 64 3.86 -6.94 14.28
N SER A 65 4.43 -5.77 14.61
CA SER A 65 3.99 -5.01 15.77
C SER A 65 2.53 -4.55 15.63
N ILE A 66 1.77 -4.61 16.73
CA ILE A 66 0.41 -4.07 16.78
C ILE A 66 0.37 -2.58 16.39
N THR A 67 1.42 -1.82 16.74
CA THR A 67 1.57 -0.40 16.38
C THR A 67 1.59 -0.20 14.86
N THR A 68 2.20 -1.11 14.10
CA THR A 68 2.20 -1.08 12.62
C THR A 68 0.77 -1.20 12.10
N VAL A 69 0.00 -2.14 12.64
CA VAL A 69 -1.40 -2.37 12.23
C VAL A 69 -2.30 -1.18 12.64
N THR A 70 -2.11 -0.63 13.84
CA THR A 70 -2.87 0.53 14.33
C THR A 70 -2.62 1.79 13.51
N ARG A 71 -1.45 1.94 12.89
CA ARG A 71 -1.21 3.03 11.91
C ARG A 71 -2.02 2.79 10.64
N GLY A 72 -2.04 1.57 10.11
CA GLY A 72 -2.84 1.19 8.94
C GLY A 72 -4.33 1.44 9.14
N SER A 73 -4.87 1.14 10.33
CA SER A 73 -6.31 1.32 10.61
C SER A 73 -6.79 2.78 10.57
N ARG A 74 -5.88 3.75 10.66
CA ARG A 74 -6.23 5.18 10.50
C ARG A 74 -6.77 5.51 9.11
N ILE A 75 -6.42 4.73 8.08
CA ILE A 75 -6.93 4.91 6.70
C ILE A 75 -8.45 4.70 6.65
N PHE A 76 -8.99 3.82 7.49
CA PHE A 76 -10.42 3.51 7.54
C PHE A 76 -11.20 4.36 8.57
N LYS A 77 -10.53 5.26 9.31
CA LYS A 77 -11.23 6.16 10.25
C LYS A 77 -11.91 7.35 9.57
N TYR A 78 -11.50 7.67 8.35
CA TYR A 78 -12.03 8.79 7.59
C TYR A 78 -12.43 8.29 6.20
N ASP A 79 -13.68 8.51 5.83
CA ASP A 79 -14.18 8.18 4.51
C ASP A 79 -13.44 9.00 3.43
N GLY A 80 -13.34 8.43 2.21
CA GLY A 80 -12.81 9.14 1.04
C GLY A 80 -11.32 8.94 0.74
N LYS A 81 -10.62 7.99 1.40
CA LYS A 81 -9.25 7.64 0.99
C LYS A 81 -9.24 6.87 -0.33
N ALA A 82 -8.41 7.28 -1.28
CA ALA A 82 -8.42 6.70 -2.62
C ALA A 82 -8.14 5.19 -2.63
N ILE A 83 -7.18 4.72 -1.83
CA ILE A 83 -6.76 3.31 -1.79
C ILE A 83 -7.91 2.37 -1.38
N THR A 84 -8.85 2.79 -0.54
CA THR A 84 -9.93 1.90 -0.07
C THR A 84 -10.90 1.48 -1.18
N LYS A 85 -10.93 2.22 -2.30
CA LYS A 85 -11.69 1.90 -3.51
C LYS A 85 -11.11 0.72 -4.30
N TYR A 86 -9.82 0.42 -4.11
CA TYR A 86 -9.08 -0.59 -4.87
C TYR A 86 -8.65 -1.80 -4.04
N LEU A 87 -8.80 -1.72 -2.72
CA LEU A 87 -8.83 -2.88 -1.81
C LEU A 87 -10.19 -3.56 -1.88
#